data_AF-A0A4Q4D295-F1
#
_entry.id   AF-A0A4Q4D295-F1
#
_cell.length_a   1.000
_cell.length_b   1.000
_cell.length_c   1.000
_cell.angle_alpha   90.00
_cell.angle_beta   90.00
_cell.angle_gamma   90.00
#
_symmetry.space_group_name_H-M   'P 1'
#
loop_
_entity.id
_entity.type
_entity.pdbx_description
1 polymer ?
#
loop_
_entity_poly.entity_id
_entity_poly.type
_entity_poly.pdbx_seq_one_letter_code
_entity_poly.pdbx_strand_id
1 'polypeptide(L)'
;MSVGIAPFTGPKRYNRAKLDRYESGIQPSPLPDGGGKVSIRYFIIAMLFIVFDIEIIFLYPFAVAFDSLGWFALVEMFLFMATVFIAYAYVWRRGGLEWD
;
A
#
# COMPACT_ATOMS: atom_id res chain seq x y z
N MET A 1 17.09 -11.43 -17.85
CA MET A 1 18.44 -11.36 -18.47
C MET A 1 18.88 -9.93 -18.78
N SER A 2 17.98 -9.01 -19.17
CA SER A 2 18.32 -7.63 -19.57
C SER A 2 19.06 -6.81 -18.51
N VAL A 3 18.62 -6.86 -17.25
CA VAL A 3 19.27 -6.14 -16.13
C VAL A 3 20.71 -6.61 -15.89
N GLY A 4 21.02 -7.87 -16.22
CA GLY A 4 22.36 -8.45 -16.06
C GLY A 4 23.33 -8.12 -17.20
N ILE A 5 22.85 -8.01 -18.45
CA ILE A 5 23.68 -7.75 -19.64
C ILE A 5 23.99 -6.25 -19.78
N ALA A 6 23.03 -5.38 -19.42
CA ALA A 6 23.13 -3.93 -19.54
C ALA A 6 24.40 -3.29 -18.92
N PRO A 7 24.89 -3.67 -17.72
CA PRO A 7 26.12 -3.10 -17.17
C PRO A 7 27.42 -3.56 -17.88
N PHE A 8 27.35 -4.63 -18.70
CA PHE A 8 28.51 -5.15 -19.45
C PHE A 8 28.60 -4.58 -20.86
N THR A 9 27.46 -4.42 -21.54
CA THR A 9 27.42 -3.91 -22.92
C THR A 9 27.21 -2.40 -23.02
N GLY A 10 26.72 -1.77 -21.94
CA GLY A 10 26.43 -0.33 -21.91
C GLY A 10 27.67 0.57 -21.70
N PRO A 11 27.70 1.77 -22.29
CA PRO A 11 28.82 2.70 -22.14
C PRO A 11 28.94 3.23 -20.70
N LYS A 12 30.06 2.93 -20.05
CA LYS A 12 30.39 3.40 -18.69
C LYS A 12 30.96 4.82 -18.74
N ARG A 13 30.10 5.81 -18.99
CA ARG A 13 30.45 7.24 -18.86
C ARG A 13 30.01 7.74 -17.48
N TYR A 14 30.97 7.90 -16.58
CA TYR A 14 30.76 8.53 -15.28
C TYR A 14 30.77 10.05 -15.45
N ASN A 15 29.71 10.70 -14.98
CA ASN A 15 29.58 12.16 -14.93
C ASN A 15 28.95 12.51 -13.59
N ARG A 16 29.48 13.52 -12.89
CA ARG A 16 28.98 13.96 -11.58
C ARG A 16 27.48 14.28 -11.64
N ALA A 17 27.05 14.99 -12.69
CA ALA A 17 25.64 15.32 -12.91
C ALA A 17 24.73 14.09 -13.14
N LYS A 18 25.28 12.94 -13.54
CA LYS A 18 24.51 11.69 -13.71
C LYS A 18 24.29 10.95 -12.38
N LEU A 19 25.15 11.20 -11.40
CA LEU A 19 25.09 10.60 -10.06
C LEU A 19 24.35 11.51 -9.06
N ASP A 20 24.19 12.79 -9.41
CA ASP A 20 23.43 13.75 -8.62
C ASP A 20 21.90 13.56 -8.81
N ARG A 21 21.13 14.07 -7.84
CA ARG A 21 19.66 14.03 -7.89
C ARG A 21 19.14 14.98 -8.97
N TYR A 22 18.04 14.60 -9.61
CA TYR A 22 17.38 15.46 -10.58
C TYR A 22 16.57 16.56 -9.88
N GLU A 23 16.89 17.82 -10.16
CA GLU A 23 16.21 19.00 -9.60
C GLU A 23 15.91 20.06 -10.68
N SER A 24 15.50 19.61 -11.88
CA SER A 24 15.08 20.46 -13.00
C SER A 24 16.06 21.61 -13.36
N GLY A 25 17.37 21.36 -13.25
CA GLY A 25 18.42 22.33 -13.61
C GLY A 25 18.97 23.17 -12.45
N ILE A 26 18.39 23.03 -11.24
CA ILE A 26 18.93 23.62 -10.01
C ILE A 26 19.89 22.62 -9.35
N GLN A 27 20.86 23.14 -8.59
CA GLN A 27 21.75 22.28 -7.82
C GLN A 27 20.97 21.58 -6.69
N PRO A 28 21.14 20.26 -6.52
CA PRO A 28 20.45 19.48 -5.50
C PRO A 28 20.49 20.16 -4.14
N SER A 29 19.32 20.58 -3.65
CA SER A 29 19.20 21.07 -2.29
C SER A 29 19.70 20.00 -1.31
N PRO A 30 20.49 20.38 -0.28
CA PRO A 30 20.84 19.46 0.79
C PRO A 30 19.54 18.88 1.36
N LEU A 31 19.48 17.55 1.50
CA LEU A 31 18.31 16.91 2.08
C LEU A 31 18.12 17.51 3.48
N PRO A 32 16.93 18.02 3.85
CA PRO A 32 16.70 18.52 5.20
C PRO A 32 17.11 17.44 6.21
N ASP A 33 17.85 17.83 7.25
CA ASP A 33 18.28 16.93 8.32
C ASP A 33 17.05 16.33 9.01
N GLY A 34 16.62 15.14 8.56
CA GLY A 34 15.42 14.45 9.04
C GLY A 34 14.40 14.01 7.98
N GLY A 35 14.59 14.36 6.69
CA GLY A 35 13.65 14.02 5.62
C GLY A 35 12.36 14.85 5.67
N GLY A 36 11.67 14.95 4.53
CA GLY A 36 10.42 15.70 4.43
C GLY A 36 9.30 15.08 5.30
N LYS A 37 8.37 15.92 5.78
CA LYS A 37 7.17 15.44 6.49
C LYS A 37 6.24 14.75 5.49
N VAL A 38 6.06 13.45 5.65
CA VAL A 38 5.04 12.68 4.91
C VAL A 38 3.69 12.90 5.59
N SER A 39 2.62 13.04 4.81
CA SER A 39 1.28 13.25 5.38
C SER A 39 0.78 11.98 6.09
N ILE A 40 0.03 12.15 7.18
CA ILE A 40 -0.57 11.03 7.94
C ILE A 40 -1.57 10.21 7.11
N ARG A 41 -2.06 10.77 5.99
CA ARG A 41 -3.06 10.16 5.12
C ARG A 41 -2.56 8.84 4.52
N TYR A 42 -1.29 8.76 4.16
CA TYR A 42 -0.66 7.52 3.69
C TYR A 42 -0.71 6.41 4.75
N PHE A 43 -0.57 6.76 6.03
CA PHE A 43 -0.65 5.80 7.12
C PHE A 43 -2.07 5.27 7.32
N ILE A 44 -3.09 6.14 7.25
CA ILE A 44 -4.50 5.74 7.38
C ILE A 44 -4.88 4.73 6.28
N ILE A 45 -4.46 4.99 5.05
CA ILE A 45 -4.74 4.10 3.91
C ILE A 45 -3.99 2.78 4.03
N ALA A 46 -2.71 2.82 4.44
CA ALA A 46 -1.94 1.60 4.69
C ALA A 46 -2.56 0.75 5.80
N MET A 47 -3.00 1.36 6.90
CA MET A 47 -3.65 0.66 8.00
C MET A 47 -5.00 0.05 7.57
N LEU A 48 -5.80 0.79 6.80
CA LEU A 48 -7.05 0.27 6.24
C LEU A 48 -6.80 -0.92 5.32
N PHE A 49 -5.78 -0.84 4.47
CA PHE A 49 -5.38 -1.94 3.59
C PHE A 49 -4.97 -3.18 4.39
N ILE A 50 -4.16 -3.02 5.45
CA ILE A 50 -3.74 -4.15 6.31
C ILE A 50 -4.95 -4.82 6.97
N VAL A 51 -5.89 -4.03 7.50
CA VAL A 51 -7.10 -4.59 8.15
C VAL A 51 -7.95 -5.37 7.13
N PHE A 52 -8.14 -4.83 5.93
CA PHE A 52 -8.88 -5.50 4.86
C PHE A 52 -8.18 -6.76 4.34
N ASP A 53 -6.85 -6.75 4.22
CA ASP A 53 -6.06 -7.91 3.79
C ASP A 53 -6.12 -9.05 4.81
N ILE A 54 -6.04 -8.71 6.11
CA ILE A 54 -6.25 -9.67 7.19
C ILE A 54 -7.66 -10.26 7.11
N GLU A 55 -8.68 -9.46 6.81
CA GLU A 55 -10.04 -9.95 6.63
C GLU A 55 -10.11 -11.00 5.52
N ILE A 56 -9.51 -10.73 4.36
CA ILE A 56 -9.46 -11.68 3.23
C ILE A 56 -8.77 -12.98 3.61
N ILE A 57 -7.69 -12.93 4.40
CA ILE A 57 -7.02 -14.12 4.91
C ILE A 57 -7.98 -15.00 5.74
N PHE A 58 -8.88 -14.40 6.52
CA PHE A 58 -9.90 -15.15 7.26
C PHE A 58 -11.06 -15.64 6.38
N LEU A 59 -11.38 -14.92 5.30
CA LEU A 59 -12.38 -15.34 4.32
C LEU A 59 -11.94 -16.59 3.53
N TYR A 60 -10.64 -16.80 3.35
CA TYR A 60 -10.12 -17.87 2.50
C TYR A 60 -10.44 -19.29 3.02
N PRO A 61 -10.12 -19.65 4.29
CA PRO A 61 -10.45 -20.96 4.84
C PRO A 61 -11.96 -21.19 4.90
N PHE A 62 -12.72 -20.15 5.19
CA PHE A 62 -14.18 -20.20 5.16
C PHE A 62 -14.70 -20.57 3.77
N ALA A 63 -14.20 -19.90 2.72
CA ALA A 63 -14.63 -20.14 1.35
C ALA A 63 -14.32 -21.58 0.89
N VAL A 64 -13.18 -22.12 1.34
CA VAL A 64 -12.78 -23.51 1.06
C VAL A 64 -13.63 -24.52 1.83
N ALA A 65 -14.04 -24.22 3.07
CA ALA A 65 -14.79 -25.13 3.93
C ALA A 65 -16.33 -25.01 3.80
N PHE A 66 -16.81 -24.09 2.94
CA PHE A 66 -18.21 -23.70 2.84
C PHE A 66 -19.19 -24.88 2.67
N ASP A 67 -18.79 -25.90 1.90
CA ASP A 67 -19.61 -27.08 1.59
C ASP A 67 -20.05 -27.88 2.84
N SER A 68 -19.31 -27.78 3.95
CA SER A 68 -19.60 -28.53 5.18
C SER A 68 -20.31 -27.72 6.27
N LEU A 69 -20.27 -26.38 6.23
CA LEU A 69 -20.83 -25.51 7.27
C LEU A 69 -22.24 -24.97 6.93
N GLY A 70 -22.64 -24.95 5.66
CA GLY A 70 -24.00 -24.58 5.24
C GLY A 70 -24.47 -23.19 5.73
N TRP A 71 -25.68 -23.11 6.29
CA TRP A 71 -26.34 -21.85 6.69
C TRP A 71 -25.65 -21.12 7.86
N PHE A 72 -24.99 -21.86 8.75
CA PHE A 72 -24.24 -21.26 9.86
C PHE A 72 -23.08 -20.41 9.32
N ALA A 73 -22.38 -20.95 8.32
CA ALA A 73 -21.29 -20.27 7.64
C ALA A 73 -21.77 -18.92 7.04
N LEU A 74 -22.92 -18.91 6.35
CA LEU A 74 -23.43 -17.68 5.73
C LEU A 74 -23.69 -16.56 6.73
N VAL A 75 -24.22 -16.89 7.91
CA VAL A 75 -24.49 -15.89 8.96
C VAL A 75 -23.19 -15.34 9.54
N GLU A 76 -22.22 -16.22 9.81
CA GLU A 76 -20.91 -15.83 10.32
C GLU A 76 -20.16 -14.93 9.31
N MET A 77 -20.20 -15.28 8.03
CA MET A 77 -19.66 -14.48 6.93
C MET A 77 -20.29 -13.07 6.86
N PHE A 78 -21.62 -13.01 6.96
CA PHE A 78 -22.33 -11.73 6.91
C PHE A 78 -21.97 -10.84 8.10
N LEU A 79 -21.88 -11.40 9.31
CA LEU A 79 -21.48 -10.66 10.50
C LEU A 79 -20.03 -10.17 10.40
N PHE A 80 -19.13 -11.01 9.89
CA PHE A 80 -17.73 -10.64 9.68
C PHE A 80 -17.61 -9.44 8.76
N MET A 81 -18.24 -9.52 7.59
CA MET A 81 -18.22 -8.46 6.57
C MET A 81 -18.91 -7.17 7.03
N ALA A 82 -20.01 -7.29 7.79
CA ALA A 82 -20.69 -6.13 8.36
C ALA A 82 -19.77 -5.36 9.34
N THR A 83 -18.92 -6.06 10.08
CA THR A 83 -18.03 -5.46 11.07
C THR A 83 -16.98 -4.57 10.40
N VAL A 84 -16.35 -5.03 9.32
CA VAL A 84 -15.39 -4.20 8.57
C VAL A 84 -16.09 -3.13 7.74
N PHE A 85 -17.27 -3.41 7.21
CA PHE A 85 -18.06 -2.39 6.52
C PHE A 85 -18.37 -1.19 7.44
N ILE A 86 -18.68 -1.43 8.72
CA ILE A 86 -18.88 -0.36 9.72
C ILE A 86 -17.58 0.42 9.94
N ALA A 87 -16.44 -0.27 10.09
CA ALA A 87 -15.15 0.38 10.26
C ALA A 87 -14.78 1.26 9.05
N TYR A 88 -15.00 0.76 7.83
CA TYR A 88 -14.81 1.48 6.59
C TYR A 88 -15.72 2.71 6.50
N ALA A 89 -17.02 2.55 6.76
CA ALA A 89 -17.98 3.65 6.75
C ALA A 89 -17.63 4.74 7.77
N TYR A 90 -17.10 4.36 8.94
CA TYR A 90 -16.62 5.30 9.95
C TYR A 90 -15.43 6.13 9.44
N VAL A 91 -14.43 5.49 8.84
CA VAL A 91 -13.24 6.19 8.28
C VAL A 91 -13.64 7.10 7.13
N TRP A 92 -14.54 6.64 6.26
CA TRP A 92 -15.07 7.45 5.17
C TRP A 92 -15.79 8.68 5.70
N ARG A 93 -16.69 8.52 6.68
CA ARG A 93 -17.43 9.66 7.27
C ARG A 93 -16.51 10.65 7.99
N ARG A 94 -15.32 10.23 8.42
CA ARG A 94 -14.28 11.09 9.03
C ARG A 94 -13.40 11.82 8.01
N GLY A 95 -13.64 11.65 6.70
CA GLY A 95 -12.80 12.24 5.64
C GLY A 95 -11.41 11.58 5.54
N GLY A 96 -11.22 10.39 6.11
CA GLY A 96 -9.92 9.70 6.09
C GLY A 96 -9.45 9.27 4.69
N LEU A 97 -10.32 9.38 3.69
CA LEU A 97 -10.07 9.03 2.29
C LEU A 97 -10.06 10.24 1.35
N GLU A 98 -10.20 11.47 1.87
CA GLU A 98 -10.22 12.69 1.06
C GLU A 98 -8.81 13.19 0.74
N TRP A 99 -8.63 13.69 -0.48
CA TRP A 99 -7.35 14.12 -1.03
C TRP A 99 -7.44 15.56 -1.58
N ASP A 100 -7.45 16.55 -0.68
CA ASP A 100 -7.14 17.96 -0.99
C ASP A 100 -5.69 18.32 -0.65
#